data_AF-A0A952P556-F1
#
_entry.id   AF-A0A952P556-F1
#
_cell.length_a   1.000
_cell.length_b   1.000
_cell.length_c   1.000
_cell.angle_alpha   90.00
_cell.angle_beta   90.00
_cell.angle_gamma   90.00
#
_symmetry.space_group_name_H-M   'P 1'
#
loop_
_entity.id
_entity.type
_entity.pdbx_description
1 polymer ?
#
loop_
_entity_poly.entity_id
_entity_poly.type
_entity_poly.pdbx_seq_one_letter_code
_entity_poly.pdbx_strand_id
1 'polypeptide(L)'
;IICLNGNFVGLLFDKTGEVFRSNSDEQNNFLDEDQAAVVKGVFKKEDGKRIVQILDVGSIFCLKSLPKRDGENQLSNSLKNSRGKRRQAISFLVGASKCSIEINEIQEILMIKKVNESALSVGNCIGTFDLRGVTVPVIDFAALLKYRETDSSPEATLGDRRVVVMRIGKELFGLLVDKIDSIITFYNDDLKHLPVISTERMEMVKGCISTHDKEDVLLLDDKKILTDEEIKNITHGHSKLYSAVHDMESKSNKLKSNVRRTFITFSIEQEYAISISDVREIIDLPSSLMTPPGMPAHYRGIANLRGEMVMVVDSRLMYQKAKQENEIGAKILIFKIDDVHFGLLVDSVQSIISFSDSEKVKLPELMYRDKAGESNTDIVEAVQYQSQSDTKKMALILDAKRIAKRVLDKTAA
;
A
#
# COMPACT_ATOMS: atom_id res chain seq x y z
N ILE A 1 -10.97 24.20 -17.29
CA ILE A 1 -11.23 22.82 -17.74
C ILE A 1 -11.99 22.90 -19.06
N ILE A 2 -11.53 22.19 -20.08
CA ILE A 2 -12.21 22.07 -21.38
C ILE A 2 -12.78 20.65 -21.51
N CYS A 3 -13.93 20.52 -22.19
CA CYS A 3 -14.60 19.24 -22.43
C CYS A 3 -14.82 19.03 -23.92
N LEU A 4 -14.44 17.86 -24.43
CA LEU A 4 -14.71 17.43 -25.79
C LEU A 4 -15.11 15.95 -25.76
N ASN A 5 -16.29 15.62 -26.26
CA ASN A 5 -16.84 14.25 -26.32
C ASN A 5 -16.81 13.51 -24.96
N GLY A 6 -17.07 14.22 -23.85
CA GLY A 6 -17.06 13.65 -22.49
C GLY A 6 -15.67 13.45 -21.88
N ASN A 7 -14.60 13.78 -22.59
CA ASN A 7 -13.25 13.83 -22.05
C ASN A 7 -12.95 15.23 -21.50
N PHE A 8 -12.33 15.29 -20.33
CA PHE A 8 -12.00 16.54 -19.65
C PHE A 8 -10.49 16.76 -19.61
N VAL A 9 -10.06 17.97 -19.96
CA VAL A 9 -8.66 18.39 -19.86
C VAL A 9 -8.59 19.65 -19.00
N GLY A 10 -7.76 19.59 -17.96
CA GLY A 10 -7.36 20.77 -17.19
C GLY A 10 -6.23 21.50 -17.92
N LEU A 11 -6.37 22.81 -18.09
CA LEU A 11 -5.28 23.67 -18.57
C LEU A 11 -4.77 24.46 -17.37
N LEU A 12 -3.48 24.33 -17.08
CA LEU A 12 -2.77 25.19 -16.13
C LEU A 12 -2.25 26.41 -16.91
N PHE A 13 -2.41 27.59 -16.34
CA PHE A 13 -1.99 28.85 -16.94
C PHE A 13 -1.66 29.88 -15.85
N ASP A 14 -0.81 30.85 -16.16
CA ASP A 14 -0.26 31.78 -15.15
C ASP A 14 -1.31 32.72 -14.54
N LYS A 15 -2.24 33.21 -15.37
CA LYS A 15 -3.29 34.15 -14.94
C LYS A 15 -4.54 34.09 -15.80
N THR A 16 -5.68 34.31 -15.18
CA THR A 16 -6.95 34.53 -15.91
C THR A 16 -6.95 35.95 -16.48
N GLY A 17 -7.29 36.08 -17.76
CA GLY A 17 -7.52 37.37 -18.40
C GLY A 17 -8.98 37.82 -18.27
N GLU A 18 -9.46 38.49 -19.32
CA GLU A 18 -10.84 38.94 -19.47
C GLU A 18 -11.70 37.92 -20.23
N VAL A 19 -13.00 37.90 -19.96
CA VAL A 19 -14.00 37.15 -20.75
C VAL A 19 -14.69 38.14 -21.68
N PHE A 20 -14.67 37.86 -22.98
CA PHE A 20 -15.35 38.70 -23.97
C PHE A 20 -16.01 37.83 -25.04
N ARG A 21 -17.03 38.40 -25.69
CA ARG A 21 -17.60 37.89 -26.94
C ARG A 21 -16.99 38.70 -28.08
N SER A 22 -16.69 38.05 -29.19
CA SER A 22 -16.13 38.69 -30.37
C SER A 22 -16.96 38.34 -31.60
N ASN A 23 -17.00 39.26 -32.56
CA ASN A 23 -17.65 39.08 -33.85
C ASN A 23 -16.70 38.37 -34.82
N SER A 24 -17.23 37.69 -35.84
CA SER A 24 -16.45 36.93 -36.83
C SER A 24 -15.35 37.75 -37.51
N ASP A 25 -15.54 39.05 -37.64
CA ASP A 25 -14.66 39.94 -38.42
C ASP A 25 -13.36 40.32 -37.67
N GLU A 26 -13.32 40.12 -36.35
CA GLU A 26 -12.14 40.35 -35.51
C GLU A 26 -11.24 39.11 -35.40
N GLN A 27 -11.72 37.97 -35.92
CA GLN A 27 -11.07 36.67 -35.86
C GLN A 27 -10.29 36.41 -37.16
N ASN A 28 -8.98 36.27 -37.04
CA ASN A 28 -8.16 35.76 -38.14
C ASN A 28 -7.79 34.31 -37.83
N ASN A 29 -8.33 33.37 -38.61
CA ASN A 29 -7.98 31.97 -38.50
C ASN A 29 -6.71 31.69 -39.32
N PHE A 30 -5.84 30.86 -38.78
CA PHE A 30 -4.73 30.32 -39.56
C PHE A 30 -5.27 29.19 -40.44
N LEU A 31 -5.01 29.28 -41.75
CA LEU A 31 -5.23 28.18 -42.68
C LEU A 31 -3.98 27.31 -42.61
N ASP A 32 -3.97 26.31 -41.75
CA ASP A 32 -2.88 25.33 -41.71
C ASP A 32 -3.42 23.93 -42.00
N GLU A 33 -2.76 23.24 -42.94
CA GLU A 33 -3.00 21.83 -43.29
C GLU A 33 -2.36 20.87 -42.25
N ASP A 34 -1.60 21.42 -41.29
CA ASP A 34 -0.87 20.67 -40.29
C ASP A 34 -1.72 20.48 -39.01
N GLN A 35 -2.29 19.28 -38.83
CA GLN A 35 -3.21 18.92 -37.73
C GLN A 35 -2.60 19.01 -36.32
N ALA A 36 -1.31 19.37 -36.20
CA ALA A 36 -0.59 19.47 -34.94
C ALA A 36 -0.61 20.87 -34.29
N ALA A 37 -1.10 21.90 -34.98
CA ALA A 37 -1.13 23.26 -34.43
C ALA A 37 -2.23 23.43 -33.36
N VAL A 38 -1.83 23.81 -32.14
CA VAL A 38 -2.73 24.04 -30.99
C VAL A 38 -3.41 25.40 -31.04
N VAL A 39 -2.88 26.35 -31.83
CA VAL A 39 -3.43 27.69 -32.00
C VAL A 39 -4.13 27.77 -33.35
N LYS A 40 -5.46 27.92 -33.37
CA LYS A 40 -6.25 28.03 -34.62
C LYS A 40 -6.34 29.43 -35.20
N GLY A 41 -5.97 30.46 -34.43
CA GLY A 41 -6.11 31.82 -34.90
C GLY A 41 -5.79 32.85 -33.83
N VAL A 42 -6.11 34.11 -34.15
CA VAL A 42 -5.92 35.25 -33.27
C VAL A 42 -7.09 36.22 -33.33
N PHE A 43 -7.40 36.83 -32.19
CA PHE A 43 -8.17 38.07 -32.13
C PHE A 43 -7.22 39.26 -32.13
N LYS A 44 -7.51 40.25 -32.99
CA LYS A 44 -6.87 41.56 -32.93
C LYS A 44 -7.78 42.50 -32.17
N LYS A 45 -7.34 42.92 -30.98
CA LYS A 45 -8.02 43.90 -30.14
C LYS A 45 -7.31 45.24 -30.17
N GLU A 46 -8.06 46.28 -29.83
CA GLU A 46 -7.55 47.65 -29.72
C GLU A 46 -6.84 48.10 -31.01
N ASP A 47 -7.48 47.86 -32.16
CA ASP A 47 -6.94 48.19 -33.48
C ASP A 47 -5.56 47.53 -33.75
N GLY A 48 -5.38 46.29 -33.25
CA GLY A 48 -4.17 45.50 -33.43
C GLY A 48 -3.08 45.72 -32.38
N LYS A 49 -3.28 46.62 -31.41
CA LYS A 49 -2.33 46.82 -30.29
C LYS A 49 -2.24 45.62 -29.36
N ARG A 50 -3.28 44.78 -29.33
CA ARG A 50 -3.34 43.59 -28.49
C ARG A 50 -3.76 42.37 -29.32
N ILE A 51 -2.93 41.33 -29.30
CA ILE A 51 -3.18 40.05 -29.98
C ILE A 51 -3.53 39.00 -28.94
N VAL A 52 -4.63 38.28 -29.15
CA VAL A 52 -5.04 37.16 -28.29
C VAL A 52 -5.09 35.89 -29.14
N GLN A 53 -4.28 34.89 -28.81
CA GLN A 53 -4.28 33.61 -29.50
C GLN A 53 -5.50 32.77 -29.11
N ILE A 54 -6.08 32.11 -30.12
CA ILE A 54 -7.24 31.24 -29.97
C ILE A 54 -6.74 29.81 -30.01
N LEU A 55 -6.90 29.09 -28.91
CA LEU A 55 -6.57 27.67 -28.85
C LEU A 55 -7.64 26.84 -29.59
N ASP A 56 -7.19 25.84 -30.34
CA ASP A 56 -8.06 24.82 -30.89
C ASP A 56 -8.29 23.72 -29.87
N VAL A 57 -9.52 23.65 -29.36
CA VAL A 57 -9.92 22.57 -28.46
C VAL A 57 -9.71 21.21 -29.14
N GLY A 58 -10.04 21.06 -30.42
CA GLY A 58 -9.87 19.79 -31.14
C GLY A 58 -8.40 19.35 -31.16
N SER A 59 -7.50 20.23 -31.60
CA SER A 59 -6.06 19.94 -31.65
C SER A 59 -5.44 19.69 -30.28
N ILE A 60 -5.93 20.34 -29.21
CA ILE A 60 -5.50 20.02 -27.84
C ILE A 60 -5.74 18.54 -27.57
N PHE A 61 -6.96 18.02 -27.78
CA PHE A 61 -7.27 16.59 -27.55
C PHE A 61 -6.52 15.63 -28.50
N CYS A 62 -5.94 16.13 -29.59
CA CYS A 62 -5.11 15.36 -30.52
C CYS A 62 -3.61 15.39 -30.18
N LEU A 63 -3.17 16.21 -29.21
CA LEU A 63 -1.77 16.25 -28.79
C LEU A 63 -1.29 14.86 -28.39
N LYS A 64 -0.14 14.43 -28.94
CA LYS A 64 0.44 13.11 -28.66
C LYS A 64 0.69 12.88 -27.17
N SER A 65 0.99 13.95 -26.43
CA SER A 65 1.25 13.92 -24.98
C SER A 65 -0.01 13.93 -24.12
N LEU A 66 -1.20 14.12 -24.72
CA LEU A 66 -2.45 14.13 -23.97
C LEU A 66 -2.96 12.70 -23.80
N PRO A 67 -3.22 12.25 -22.56
CA PRO A 67 -3.70 10.90 -22.32
C PRO A 67 -5.03 10.67 -23.03
N LYS A 68 -5.09 9.58 -23.80
CA LYS A 68 -6.33 9.11 -24.41
C LYS A 68 -6.96 8.08 -23.49
N ARG A 69 -8.27 8.16 -23.34
CA ARG A 69 -9.04 7.06 -22.77
C ARG A 69 -9.07 5.96 -23.82
N ASP A 70 -8.36 4.86 -23.58
CA ASP A 70 -8.50 3.69 -24.44
C ASP A 70 -9.97 3.27 -24.46
N GLY A 71 -10.40 2.87 -25.67
CA GLY A 71 -11.79 2.74 -26.07
C GLY A 71 -12.70 2.05 -25.06
N GLU A 72 -13.95 2.48 -25.08
CA GLU A 72 -15.11 1.88 -24.43
C GLU A 72 -14.96 0.38 -24.10
N ASN A 73 -14.50 0.07 -22.89
CA ASN A 73 -14.94 -1.16 -22.25
C ASN A 73 -16.22 -0.84 -21.48
N GLN A 74 -17.33 -1.16 -22.15
CA GLN A 74 -18.64 -1.29 -21.57
C GLN A 74 -18.59 -2.26 -20.39
N LEU A 75 -18.80 -1.75 -19.19
CA LEU A 75 -19.50 -2.51 -18.15
C LEU A 75 -20.65 -1.62 -17.68
N SER A 76 -21.70 -1.75 -18.49
CA SER A 76 -23.11 -1.63 -18.15
C SER A 76 -23.42 -1.37 -16.67
N ASN A 77 -24.18 -0.28 -16.48
CA ASN A 77 -25.22 -0.19 -15.45
C ASN A 77 -25.95 -1.53 -15.32
N SER A 78 -25.66 -2.27 -14.25
CA SER A 78 -26.56 -3.30 -13.74
C SER A 78 -26.73 -3.08 -12.24
N LEU A 79 -27.86 -2.44 -11.91
CA LEU A 79 -28.40 -2.41 -10.56
C LEU A 79 -28.68 -3.86 -10.12
N LYS A 80 -27.87 -4.40 -9.19
CA LYS A 80 -28.28 -5.21 -8.01
C LYS A 80 -27.07 -5.81 -7.28
N ASN A 81 -26.84 -5.32 -6.06
CA ASN A 81 -26.46 -6.05 -4.84
C ASN A 81 -25.51 -7.26 -4.93
N SER A 82 -24.35 -7.10 -5.55
CA SER A 82 -23.12 -7.64 -4.96
C SER A 82 -21.98 -6.70 -5.29
N ARG A 83 -21.43 -6.00 -4.29
CA ARG A 83 -20.10 -5.41 -4.46
C ARG A 83 -19.18 -6.51 -5.02
N GLY A 84 -18.33 -6.18 -5.99
CA GLY A 84 -17.41 -7.15 -6.60
C GLY A 84 -16.55 -7.92 -5.59
N LYS A 85 -15.64 -8.77 -6.04
CA LYS A 85 -14.78 -9.53 -5.10
C LYS A 85 -14.05 -8.57 -4.16
N ARG A 86 -14.20 -8.74 -2.83
CA ARG A 86 -13.43 -8.01 -1.82
C ARG A 86 -11.96 -8.40 -1.95
N ARG A 87 -11.09 -7.39 -2.01
CA ARG A 87 -9.63 -7.55 -2.13
C ARG A 87 -8.95 -6.69 -1.10
N GLN A 88 -7.69 -7.03 -0.84
CA GLN A 88 -6.84 -6.30 0.08
C GLN A 88 -5.51 -6.00 -0.58
N ALA A 89 -5.06 -4.77 -0.41
CA ALA A 89 -3.76 -4.31 -0.84
C ALA A 89 -3.04 -3.62 0.31
N ILE A 90 -1.72 -3.66 0.28
CA ILE A 90 -0.89 -2.90 1.22
C ILE A 90 -0.48 -1.63 0.51
N SER A 91 -0.79 -0.48 1.09
CA SER A 91 -0.34 0.82 0.60
C SER A 91 0.99 1.21 1.20
N PHE A 92 1.77 1.91 0.39
CA PHE A 92 3.09 2.39 0.75
C PHE A 92 3.48 3.59 -0.12
N LEU A 93 4.41 4.39 0.40
CA LEU A 93 4.96 5.53 -0.30
C LEU A 93 6.18 5.11 -1.14
N VAL A 94 6.24 5.64 -2.36
CA VAL A 94 7.36 5.50 -3.28
C VAL A 94 7.59 6.84 -3.96
N GLY A 95 8.68 7.52 -3.60
CA GLY A 95 8.91 8.89 -4.01
C GLY A 95 7.78 9.81 -3.54
N ALA A 96 7.11 10.47 -4.49
CA ALA A 96 5.97 11.35 -4.23
C ALA A 96 4.62 10.63 -4.28
N SER A 97 4.58 9.34 -4.61
CA SER A 97 3.35 8.62 -4.92
C SER A 97 2.96 7.61 -3.84
N LYS A 98 1.66 7.53 -3.57
CA LYS A 98 1.05 6.49 -2.75
C LYS A 98 0.65 5.32 -3.65
N CYS A 99 1.39 4.24 -3.54
CA CYS A 99 1.18 3.02 -4.31
C CYS A 99 0.62 1.91 -3.42
N SER A 100 0.15 0.85 -4.04
CA SER A 100 -0.32 -0.34 -3.34
C SER A 100 -0.13 -1.60 -4.19
N ILE A 101 0.14 -2.72 -3.51
CA ILE A 101 0.23 -4.05 -4.13
C ILE A 101 -0.74 -4.99 -3.41
N GLU A 102 -1.37 -5.88 -4.16
CA GLU A 102 -2.27 -6.87 -3.58
C GLU A 102 -1.53 -7.79 -2.61
N ILE A 103 -2.15 -7.99 -1.45
CA ILE A 103 -1.49 -8.62 -0.31
C ILE A 103 -1.06 -10.06 -0.57
N ASN A 104 -1.74 -10.75 -1.48
CA ASN A 104 -1.47 -12.15 -1.82
C ASN A 104 -0.14 -12.33 -2.55
N GLU A 105 0.38 -11.29 -3.18
CA GLU A 105 1.64 -11.32 -3.92
C GLU A 105 2.84 -10.95 -3.04
N ILE A 106 2.57 -10.55 -1.80
CA ILE A 106 3.58 -10.15 -0.81
C ILE A 106 3.89 -11.34 0.09
N GLN A 107 5.16 -11.73 0.13
CA GLN A 107 5.65 -12.77 1.02
C GLN A 107 5.83 -12.22 2.44
N GLU A 108 6.58 -11.12 2.55
CA GLU A 108 6.95 -10.47 3.82
C GLU A 108 7.20 -8.96 3.60
N ILE A 109 7.09 -8.18 4.67
CA ILE A 109 7.50 -6.77 4.68
C ILE A 109 8.41 -6.52 5.88
N LEU A 110 9.62 -6.04 5.60
CA LEU A 110 10.72 -5.98 6.55
C LEU A 110 11.36 -4.59 6.55
N MET A 111 11.85 -4.09 7.70
CA MET A 111 12.62 -2.84 7.80
C MET A 111 14.11 -3.16 7.87
N ILE A 112 14.88 -3.21 6.77
CA ILE A 112 16.31 -3.58 6.84
C ILE A 112 17.21 -2.41 7.22
N LYS A 113 18.21 -2.65 8.10
CA LYS A 113 19.18 -1.62 8.52
C LYS A 113 20.20 -1.26 7.44
N LYS A 114 20.69 -2.28 6.73
CA LYS A 114 21.66 -2.17 5.65
C LYS A 114 21.45 -3.30 4.65
N VAL A 115 21.91 -3.09 3.43
CA VAL A 115 22.05 -4.14 2.41
C VAL A 115 23.49 -4.66 2.40
N ASN A 116 23.64 -5.93 2.05
CA ASN A 116 24.92 -6.53 1.73
C ASN A 116 25.31 -6.17 0.30
N GLU A 117 26.60 -5.94 0.08
CA GLU A 117 27.14 -5.69 -1.25
C GLU A 117 26.89 -6.87 -2.18
N SER A 118 26.57 -6.59 -3.44
CA SER A 118 26.35 -7.59 -4.48
C SER A 118 27.20 -7.28 -5.70
N ALA A 119 27.77 -8.32 -6.31
CA ALA A 119 28.45 -8.20 -7.60
C ALA A 119 27.47 -7.85 -8.74
N LEU A 120 26.16 -7.98 -8.49
CA LEU A 120 25.07 -7.67 -9.41
C LEU A 120 24.28 -6.43 -8.96
N SER A 121 24.87 -5.53 -8.16
CA SER A 121 24.30 -4.20 -7.83
C SER A 121 24.35 -3.25 -9.03
N VAL A 122 23.68 -3.61 -10.13
CA VAL A 122 23.59 -2.83 -11.37
C VAL A 122 22.16 -2.32 -11.56
N GLY A 123 22.02 -1.14 -12.17
CA GLY A 123 20.72 -0.55 -12.46
C GLY A 123 19.98 -0.13 -11.19
N ASN A 124 18.78 -0.66 -10.99
CA ASN A 124 17.98 -0.36 -9.80
C ASN A 124 18.24 -1.32 -8.62
N CYS A 125 19.17 -2.27 -8.74
CA CYS A 125 19.57 -3.14 -7.64
C CYS A 125 20.57 -2.42 -6.71
N ILE A 126 20.24 -2.28 -5.43
CA ILE A 126 21.11 -1.63 -4.44
C ILE A 126 21.93 -2.63 -3.61
N GLY A 127 21.68 -3.93 -3.75
CA GLY A 127 22.39 -4.97 -3.01
C GLY A 127 21.50 -6.15 -2.67
N THR A 128 21.83 -6.87 -1.61
CA THR A 128 21.10 -8.06 -1.15
C THR A 128 20.87 -8.04 0.36
N PHE A 129 20.01 -8.92 0.86
CA PHE A 129 19.98 -9.28 2.27
C PHE A 129 19.71 -10.78 2.41
N ASP A 130 20.08 -11.36 3.55
CA ASP A 130 19.72 -12.74 3.85
C ASP A 130 18.31 -12.81 4.46
N LEU A 131 17.45 -13.63 3.87
CA LEU A 131 16.16 -13.98 4.42
C LEU A 131 16.11 -15.49 4.69
N ARG A 132 16.53 -15.88 5.90
CA ARG A 132 16.50 -17.27 6.38
C ARG A 132 17.36 -18.20 5.51
N GLY A 133 18.59 -17.79 5.22
CA GLY A 133 19.54 -18.53 4.37
C GLY A 133 19.27 -18.40 2.87
N VAL A 134 18.36 -17.51 2.48
CA VAL A 134 18.08 -17.20 1.07
C VAL A 134 18.54 -15.78 0.80
N THR A 135 19.49 -15.61 -0.11
CA THR A 135 19.91 -14.29 -0.58
C THR A 135 18.80 -13.66 -1.41
N VAL A 136 18.29 -12.51 -0.96
CA VAL A 136 17.23 -11.74 -1.63
C VAL A 136 17.80 -10.43 -2.16
N PRO A 137 17.79 -10.17 -3.48
CA PRO A 137 18.17 -8.88 -4.03
C PRO A 137 17.17 -7.79 -3.64
N VAL A 138 17.68 -6.58 -3.40
CA VAL A 138 16.87 -5.40 -3.07
C VAL A 138 16.93 -4.42 -4.22
N ILE A 139 15.76 -4.11 -4.77
CA ILE A 139 15.57 -3.19 -5.88
C ILE A 139 14.99 -1.89 -5.32
N ASP A 140 15.63 -0.76 -5.59
CA ASP A 140 15.07 0.56 -5.28
C ASP A 140 13.85 0.81 -6.17
N PHE A 141 12.66 0.67 -5.59
CA PHE A 141 11.44 0.74 -6.37
C PHE A 141 11.09 2.17 -6.79
N ALA A 142 11.54 3.18 -6.04
CA ALA A 142 11.37 4.57 -6.44
C ALA A 142 12.27 4.90 -7.64
N ALA A 143 13.49 4.36 -7.68
CA ALA A 143 14.36 4.49 -8.84
C ALA A 143 13.86 3.70 -10.05
N LEU A 144 13.33 2.49 -9.81
CA LEU A 144 12.70 1.68 -10.86
C LEU A 144 11.54 2.44 -11.53
N LEU A 145 10.70 3.12 -10.74
CA LEU A 145 9.60 3.96 -11.23
C LEU A 145 10.02 5.38 -11.64
N LYS A 146 11.33 5.67 -11.69
CA LYS A 146 11.90 6.97 -12.12
C LYS A 146 11.53 8.17 -11.26
N TYR A 147 11.17 7.97 -9.99
CA TYR A 147 10.98 9.06 -9.04
C TYR A 147 12.29 9.64 -8.50
N ARG A 148 13.37 8.86 -8.54
CA ARG A 148 14.71 9.27 -8.12
C ARG A 148 15.79 8.48 -8.87
N GLU A 149 17.04 8.89 -8.70
CA GLU A 149 18.18 8.06 -9.06
C GLU A 149 18.44 7.01 -7.96
N THR A 150 18.98 5.85 -8.35
CA THR A 150 19.36 4.79 -7.41
C THR A 150 20.58 5.23 -6.59
N ASP A 151 20.48 5.17 -5.26
CA ASP A 151 21.65 5.28 -4.38
C ASP A 151 22.20 3.87 -4.11
N SER A 152 23.18 3.46 -4.91
CA SER A 152 23.85 2.16 -4.79
C SER A 152 25.08 2.22 -3.86
N SER A 153 25.25 3.28 -3.06
CA SER A 153 26.40 3.36 -2.16
C SER A 153 26.28 2.30 -1.05
N PRO A 154 27.38 1.60 -0.69
CA PRO A 154 27.38 0.62 0.40
C PRO A 154 27.01 1.21 1.77
N GLU A 155 27.11 2.54 1.90
CA GLU A 155 26.87 3.33 3.10
C GLU A 155 25.45 3.94 3.13
N ALA A 156 24.65 3.74 2.07
CA ALA A 156 23.28 4.22 1.99
C ALA A 156 22.47 3.70 3.18
N THR A 157 22.17 4.59 4.12
CA THR A 157 21.35 4.25 5.27
C THR A 157 19.91 4.14 4.81
N LEU A 158 19.30 2.97 5.01
CA LEU A 158 17.94 2.68 4.56
C LEU A 158 16.88 3.39 5.43
N GLY A 159 17.28 3.97 6.57
CA GLY A 159 16.39 4.73 7.45
C GLY A 159 15.15 3.92 7.85
N ASP A 160 13.99 4.57 7.79
CA ASP A 160 12.69 3.94 8.06
C ASP A 160 12.07 3.26 6.83
N ARG A 161 12.83 3.05 5.75
CA ARG A 161 12.32 2.37 4.55
C ARG A 161 11.98 0.92 4.83
N ARG A 162 11.17 0.32 3.96
CA ARG A 162 10.71 -1.07 4.08
C ARG A 162 11.00 -1.82 2.79
N VAL A 163 11.30 -3.10 2.90
CA VAL A 163 11.45 -4.01 1.77
C VAL A 163 10.20 -4.87 1.70
N VAL A 164 9.46 -4.74 0.60
CA VAL A 164 8.32 -5.60 0.25
C VAL A 164 8.88 -6.80 -0.51
N VAL A 165 8.90 -7.97 0.12
CA VAL A 165 9.43 -9.19 -0.45
C VAL A 165 8.36 -9.88 -1.29
N MET A 166 8.67 -10.14 -2.55
CA MET A 166 7.81 -10.80 -3.52
C MET A 166 8.55 -12.00 -4.13
N ARG A 167 7.86 -12.79 -4.97
CA ARG A 167 8.38 -14.05 -5.50
C ARG A 167 8.11 -14.20 -6.99
N ILE A 168 9.12 -14.59 -7.76
CA ILE A 168 8.98 -15.04 -9.15
C ILE A 168 9.34 -16.54 -9.19
N GLY A 169 8.34 -17.39 -9.40
CA GLY A 169 8.53 -18.84 -9.37
C GLY A 169 9.03 -19.34 -8.01
N LYS A 170 10.31 -19.70 -7.89
CA LYS A 170 10.95 -20.13 -6.63
C LYS A 170 11.87 -19.07 -6.03
N GLU A 171 12.14 -18.00 -6.75
CA GLU A 171 13.14 -17.00 -6.42
C GLU A 171 12.45 -15.81 -5.74
N LEU A 172 13.13 -15.20 -4.76
CA LEU A 172 12.64 -14.06 -4.01
C LEU A 172 13.34 -12.79 -4.47
N PHE A 173 12.64 -11.67 -4.42
CA PHE A 173 13.20 -10.34 -4.60
C PHE A 173 12.50 -9.35 -3.67
N GLY A 174 13.19 -8.27 -3.32
CA GLY A 174 12.68 -7.22 -2.45
C GLY A 174 12.52 -5.90 -3.19
N LEU A 175 11.37 -5.25 -3.03
CA LEU A 175 11.15 -3.87 -3.47
C LEU A 175 11.34 -2.94 -2.28
N LEU A 176 12.35 -2.07 -2.34
CA LEU A 176 12.55 -1.03 -1.34
C LEU A 176 11.54 0.10 -1.56
N VAL A 177 10.71 0.36 -0.55
CA VAL A 177 9.68 1.41 -0.52
C VAL A 177 9.95 2.37 0.63
N ASP A 178 9.52 3.62 0.50
CA ASP A 178 9.88 4.67 1.46
C ASP A 178 9.20 4.48 2.81
N LYS A 179 7.92 4.09 2.81
CA LYS A 179 7.15 3.87 4.04
C LYS A 179 5.93 3.00 3.78
N ILE A 180 5.62 2.07 4.68
CA ILE A 180 4.31 1.37 4.67
C ILE A 180 3.28 2.26 5.34
N ASP A 181 2.14 2.44 4.68
CA ASP A 181 1.09 3.33 5.13
C ASP A 181 -0.03 2.56 5.84
N SER A 182 -0.76 1.70 5.12
CA SER A 182 -1.91 0.98 5.65
C SER A 182 -2.27 -0.27 4.84
N ILE A 183 -3.19 -1.09 5.38
CA ILE A 183 -3.91 -2.11 4.60
C ILE A 183 -5.20 -1.48 4.09
N ILE A 184 -5.46 -1.58 2.80
CA ILE A 184 -6.66 -1.07 2.15
C ILE A 184 -7.52 -2.25 1.71
N THR A 185 -8.76 -2.29 2.20
CA THR A 185 -9.81 -3.12 1.59
C THR A 185 -10.50 -2.33 0.48
N PHE A 186 -10.60 -2.94 -0.70
CA PHE A 186 -11.28 -2.38 -1.86
C PHE A 186 -12.08 -3.46 -2.61
N TYR A 187 -13.01 -3.01 -3.42
CA TYR A 187 -13.79 -3.82 -4.36
C TYR A 187 -13.39 -3.47 -5.79
N ASN A 188 -13.68 -4.34 -6.75
CA ASN A 188 -13.35 -4.06 -8.15
C ASN A 188 -13.98 -2.73 -8.65
N ASP A 189 -15.15 -2.38 -8.14
CA ASP A 189 -15.85 -1.13 -8.52
C ASP A 189 -15.18 0.12 -7.93
N ASP A 190 -14.33 -0.02 -6.91
CA ASP A 190 -13.53 1.09 -6.36
C ASP A 190 -12.30 1.41 -7.23
N LEU A 191 -11.96 0.52 -8.19
CA LEU A 191 -10.82 0.68 -9.07
C LEU A 191 -11.19 1.53 -10.29
N LYS A 192 -10.63 2.73 -10.36
CA LYS A 192 -10.73 3.63 -11.51
C LYS A 192 -9.56 3.43 -12.45
N HIS A 193 -9.83 3.45 -13.75
CA HIS A 193 -8.77 3.45 -14.75
C HIS A 193 -8.09 4.81 -14.79
N LEU A 194 -6.75 4.78 -14.82
CA LEU A 194 -5.96 5.98 -15.03
C LEU A 194 -5.86 6.26 -16.52
N PRO A 195 -5.94 7.54 -16.93
CA PRO A 195 -5.55 7.92 -18.27
C PRO A 195 -4.10 7.50 -18.49
N VAL A 196 -3.80 6.76 -19.57
CA VAL A 196 -2.42 6.39 -19.90
C VAL A 196 -1.69 7.64 -20.36
N ILE A 197 -0.95 8.27 -19.44
CA ILE A 197 0.03 9.29 -19.77
C ILE A 197 1.31 8.54 -20.11
N SER A 198 1.93 8.85 -21.23
CA SER A 198 3.18 8.23 -21.66
C SER A 198 4.34 8.65 -20.76
N THR A 199 4.42 8.08 -19.57
CA THR A 199 5.62 8.06 -18.71
C THR A 199 6.13 6.62 -18.59
N GLU A 200 7.45 6.47 -18.49
CA GLU A 200 8.09 5.17 -18.39
C GLU A 200 7.47 4.33 -17.26
N ARG A 201 7.17 3.07 -17.56
CA ARG A 201 6.63 2.06 -16.63
C ARG A 201 5.25 2.36 -16.02
N MET A 202 4.46 3.29 -16.56
CA MET A 202 3.02 3.41 -16.23
C MET A 202 2.24 2.10 -16.44
N GLU A 203 2.72 1.22 -17.32
CA GLU A 203 2.14 -0.12 -17.49
C GLU A 203 2.18 -0.99 -16.22
N MET A 204 3.01 -0.62 -15.23
CA MET A 204 3.03 -1.25 -13.90
C MET A 204 1.88 -0.79 -13.01
N VAL A 205 1.04 0.16 -13.45
CA VAL A 205 -0.12 0.64 -12.70
C VAL A 205 -1.40 0.09 -13.32
N LYS A 206 -2.10 -0.71 -12.53
CA LYS A 206 -3.37 -1.35 -12.88
C LYS A 206 -4.54 -0.36 -12.88
N GLY A 207 -4.46 0.65 -12.03
CA GLY A 207 -5.47 1.70 -11.87
C GLY A 207 -5.27 2.46 -10.58
N CYS A 208 -6.32 3.16 -10.15
CA CYS A 208 -6.35 3.95 -8.94
C CYS A 208 -7.51 3.52 -8.05
N ILE A 209 -7.23 3.24 -6.79
CA ILE A 209 -8.25 3.02 -5.76
C ILE A 209 -8.61 4.39 -5.20
N SER A 210 -9.79 4.88 -5.56
CA SER A 210 -10.37 6.08 -4.95
C SER A 210 -11.39 5.66 -3.89
N THR A 211 -11.17 6.05 -2.64
CA THR A 211 -12.19 5.92 -1.58
C THR A 211 -12.63 7.32 -1.16
N HIS A 212 -13.91 7.50 -0.83
CA HIS A 212 -14.55 8.82 -0.67
C HIS A 212 -13.86 9.81 0.31
N ASP A 213 -12.95 9.34 1.18
CA ASP A 213 -12.34 10.14 2.25
C ASP A 213 -10.79 10.02 2.33
N LYS A 214 -10.13 9.41 1.34
CA LYS A 214 -8.66 9.27 1.33
C LYS A 214 -8.08 9.72 0.00
N GLU A 215 -6.82 10.13 0.05
CA GLU A 215 -6.01 10.32 -1.15
C GLU A 215 -6.08 9.08 -2.04
N ASP A 216 -6.14 9.36 -3.34
CA ASP A 216 -6.10 8.35 -4.39
C ASP A 216 -4.83 7.50 -4.27
N VAL A 217 -5.00 6.18 -4.27
CA VAL A 217 -3.88 5.22 -4.14
C VAL A 217 -3.71 4.47 -5.44
N LEU A 218 -2.51 4.49 -6.03
CA LEU A 218 -2.21 3.74 -7.24
C LEU A 218 -2.18 2.24 -6.91
N LEU A 219 -2.99 1.44 -7.61
CA LEU A 219 -2.89 -0.02 -7.54
C LEU A 219 -1.90 -0.48 -8.59
N LEU A 220 -0.82 -1.11 -8.16
CA LEU A 220 0.20 -1.66 -9.04
C LEU A 220 -0.27 -2.99 -9.62
N ASP A 221 0.08 -3.24 -10.88
CA ASP A 221 -0.17 -4.51 -11.56
C ASP A 221 0.94 -5.49 -11.19
N ASP A 222 0.60 -6.38 -10.27
CA ASP A 222 1.45 -7.46 -9.78
C ASP A 222 2.03 -8.30 -10.92
N LYS A 223 1.23 -8.62 -11.95
CA LYS A 223 1.70 -9.42 -13.08
C LYS A 223 2.78 -8.68 -13.84
N LYS A 224 2.56 -7.38 -14.10
CA LYS A 224 3.53 -6.54 -14.80
C LYS A 224 4.85 -6.40 -14.03
N ILE A 225 4.78 -6.26 -12.71
CA ILE A 225 5.97 -6.29 -11.84
C ILE A 225 6.69 -7.63 -11.95
N LEU A 226 5.97 -8.75 -11.82
CA LEU A 226 6.55 -10.10 -11.85
C LEU A 226 7.09 -10.51 -13.23
N THR A 227 6.58 -9.90 -14.31
CA THR A 227 7.05 -10.13 -15.68
C THR A 227 8.08 -9.11 -16.16
N ASP A 228 8.41 -8.10 -15.36
CA ASP A 228 9.37 -7.06 -15.73
C ASP A 228 10.76 -7.67 -15.97
N GLU A 229 11.35 -7.36 -17.13
CA GLU A 229 12.61 -7.97 -17.55
C GLU A 229 13.78 -7.56 -16.66
N GLU A 230 13.82 -6.33 -16.15
CA GLU A 230 14.89 -5.90 -15.23
C GLU A 230 14.77 -6.64 -13.89
N ILE A 231 13.57 -6.67 -13.29
CA ILE A 231 13.33 -7.41 -12.05
C ILE A 231 13.67 -8.89 -12.22
N LYS A 232 13.22 -9.53 -13.31
CA LYS A 232 13.52 -10.94 -13.59
C LYS A 232 15.02 -11.19 -13.75
N ASN A 233 15.72 -10.35 -14.50
CA ASN A 233 17.16 -10.53 -14.72
C ASN A 233 17.96 -10.35 -13.43
N ILE A 234 17.62 -9.34 -12.61
CA ILE A 234 18.22 -9.15 -11.28
C ILE A 234 17.93 -10.38 -10.41
N THR A 235 16.67 -10.77 -10.30
CA THR A 235 16.22 -11.88 -9.43
C THR A 235 16.90 -13.19 -9.80
N HIS A 236 16.84 -13.56 -11.07
CA HIS A 236 17.38 -14.81 -11.58
C HIS A 236 18.91 -14.83 -11.56
N GLY A 237 19.55 -13.69 -11.87
CA GLY A 237 20.99 -13.53 -11.79
C GLY A 237 21.51 -13.75 -10.37
N HIS A 238 20.86 -13.13 -9.38
CA HIS A 238 21.22 -13.33 -7.97
C HIS A 238 20.93 -14.74 -7.50
N SER A 239 19.78 -15.32 -7.87
CA SER A 239 19.47 -16.69 -7.50
C SER A 239 20.57 -17.62 -8.00
N LYS A 240 20.97 -17.55 -9.27
CA LYS A 240 22.05 -18.40 -9.82
C LYS A 240 23.42 -18.16 -9.18
N LEU A 241 23.79 -16.90 -8.98
CA LEU A 241 25.12 -16.55 -8.48
C LEU A 241 25.30 -16.96 -7.00
N TYR A 242 24.25 -16.79 -6.20
CA TYR A 242 24.31 -17.01 -4.75
C TYR A 242 23.69 -18.35 -4.31
N SER A 243 22.85 -19.02 -5.13
CA SER A 243 22.35 -20.38 -4.82
C SER A 243 23.46 -21.43 -4.86
N ALA A 244 24.43 -21.28 -5.77
CA ALA A 244 25.59 -22.17 -5.87
C ALA A 244 26.47 -22.13 -4.60
N VAL A 245 26.43 -21.04 -3.85
CA VAL A 245 27.18 -20.87 -2.59
C VAL A 245 26.48 -21.60 -1.43
N HIS A 246 25.14 -21.67 -1.44
CA HIS A 246 24.35 -22.36 -0.41
C HIS A 246 24.10 -23.86 -0.66
N ASP A 247 24.31 -24.34 -1.88
CA ASP A 247 24.18 -25.77 -2.23
C ASP A 247 25.22 -26.67 -1.52
N MET A 248 26.32 -26.11 -0.98
CA MET A 248 27.27 -26.89 -0.18
C MET A 248 26.82 -27.13 1.27
N GLU A 249 25.84 -26.38 1.80
CA GLU A 249 25.40 -26.52 3.21
C GLU A 249 23.99 -27.10 3.40
N SER A 250 23.19 -27.24 2.34
CA SER A 250 21.77 -27.61 2.48
C SER A 250 21.36 -28.86 1.71
N LYS A 251 22.04 -30.01 1.95
CA LYS A 251 21.46 -31.33 1.67
C LYS A 251 20.70 -31.86 2.89
N SER A 252 19.47 -31.37 3.11
CA SER A 252 18.35 -32.15 3.66
C SER A 252 17.18 -31.22 3.99
N ASN A 253 16.18 -31.14 3.10
CA ASN A 253 14.80 -31.48 3.46
C ASN A 253 13.88 -31.29 2.25
N LYS A 254 13.26 -32.39 1.81
CA LYS A 254 12.04 -32.35 0.99
C LYS A 254 10.95 -31.66 1.80
N LEU A 255 10.68 -30.38 1.54
CA LEU A 255 9.53 -29.72 2.14
C LEU A 255 8.26 -30.10 1.38
N LYS A 256 7.40 -30.87 2.08
CA LYS A 256 5.95 -30.81 1.89
C LYS A 256 5.55 -29.33 1.83
N SER A 257 4.67 -28.96 0.90
CA SER A 257 4.13 -27.62 0.82
C SER A 257 3.30 -27.33 2.07
N ASN A 258 3.94 -26.85 3.14
CA ASN A 258 3.25 -26.33 4.30
C ASN A 258 2.70 -24.97 3.91
N VAL A 259 1.38 -24.81 3.99
CA VAL A 259 0.71 -23.52 3.74
C VAL A 259 1.23 -22.53 4.78
N ARG A 260 1.96 -21.51 4.33
CA ARG A 260 2.36 -20.39 5.20
C ARG A 260 1.17 -19.45 5.35
N ARG A 261 0.91 -19.01 6.57
CA ARG A 261 -0.11 -18.02 6.87
C ARG A 261 0.56 -16.68 7.13
N THR A 262 -0.06 -15.62 6.65
CA THR A 262 0.46 -14.24 6.77
C THR A 262 -0.20 -13.53 7.94
N PHE A 263 0.64 -12.89 8.75
CA PHE A 263 0.26 -12.16 9.94
C PHE A 263 0.84 -10.76 9.87
N ILE A 264 0.13 -9.82 10.47
CA ILE A 264 0.66 -8.51 10.77
C ILE A 264 1.15 -8.48 12.22
N THR A 265 2.36 -7.98 12.43
CA THR A 265 2.91 -7.74 13.77
C THR A 265 2.74 -6.29 14.18
N PHE A 266 2.47 -6.08 15.47
CA PHE A 266 2.26 -4.78 16.08
C PHE A 266 2.66 -4.82 17.55
N SER A 267 2.89 -3.66 18.16
CA SER A 267 3.30 -3.56 19.56
C SER A 267 2.16 -3.08 20.47
N ILE A 268 2.06 -3.73 21.64
CA ILE A 268 1.29 -3.30 22.81
C ILE A 268 2.21 -3.53 24.02
N GLU A 269 3.16 -2.62 24.25
CA GLU A 269 4.34 -2.77 25.13
C GLU A 269 5.32 -3.89 24.70
N GLN A 270 4.81 -5.02 24.23
CA GLN A 270 5.50 -6.16 23.63
C GLN A 270 4.91 -6.50 22.27
N GLU A 271 5.49 -7.46 21.55
CA GLU A 271 5.08 -7.78 20.18
C GLU A 271 3.94 -8.81 20.10
N TYR A 272 2.91 -8.45 19.34
CA TYR A 272 1.75 -9.29 19.03
C TYR A 272 1.63 -9.47 17.53
N ALA A 273 0.92 -10.52 17.13
CA ALA A 273 0.58 -10.82 15.76
C ALA A 273 -0.91 -11.15 15.64
N ILE A 274 -1.53 -10.78 14.52
CA ILE A 274 -2.89 -11.21 14.17
C ILE A 274 -2.94 -11.60 12.70
N SER A 275 -3.85 -12.51 12.34
CA SER A 275 -3.99 -12.91 10.94
C SER A 275 -4.35 -11.71 10.10
N ILE A 276 -3.64 -11.51 9.00
CA ILE A 276 -3.89 -10.38 8.13
C ILE A 276 -5.25 -10.46 7.43
N SER A 277 -5.78 -11.68 7.30
CA SER A 277 -7.11 -11.93 6.71
C SER A 277 -8.25 -11.41 7.59
N ASP A 278 -8.02 -11.31 8.91
CA ASP A 278 -9.01 -10.80 9.87
C ASP A 278 -9.00 -9.27 9.95
N VAL A 279 -7.87 -8.64 9.62
CA VAL A 279 -7.72 -7.18 9.60
C VAL A 279 -8.34 -6.62 8.34
N ARG A 280 -9.34 -5.76 8.47
CA ARG A 280 -10.00 -5.08 7.35
C ARG A 280 -9.20 -3.88 6.86
N GLU A 281 -8.75 -3.04 7.76
CA GLU A 281 -8.07 -1.80 7.43
C GLU A 281 -7.12 -1.42 8.58
N ILE A 282 -6.08 -0.65 8.26
CA ILE A 282 -5.24 -0.01 9.26
C ILE A 282 -5.37 1.49 9.05
N ILE A 283 -5.66 2.22 10.10
CA ILE A 283 -5.79 3.67 10.03
C ILE A 283 -4.91 4.34 11.07
N ASP A 284 -4.58 5.60 10.82
CA ASP A 284 -4.08 6.49 11.86
C ASP A 284 -5.15 6.73 12.91
N LEU A 285 -4.73 7.00 14.14
CA LEU A 285 -5.62 7.47 15.19
C LEU A 285 -6.20 8.84 14.79
N PRO A 286 -7.52 8.97 14.64
CA PRO A 286 -8.14 10.26 14.32
C PRO A 286 -7.91 11.28 15.44
N SER A 287 -7.89 12.57 15.09
CA SER A 287 -7.72 13.67 16.04
C SER A 287 -8.84 13.75 17.09
N SER A 288 -10.02 13.18 16.81
CA SER A 288 -11.12 13.05 17.75
C SER A 288 -11.92 11.78 17.51
N LEU A 289 -12.46 11.24 18.60
CA LEU A 289 -13.39 10.11 18.61
C LEU A 289 -14.65 10.53 19.36
N MET A 290 -15.81 10.02 18.95
CA MET A 290 -17.05 10.22 19.69
C MET A 290 -17.01 9.39 20.97
N THR A 291 -17.28 9.99 22.13
CA THR A 291 -17.24 9.31 23.43
C THR A 291 -18.62 9.29 24.09
N PRO A 292 -19.42 8.23 23.87
CA PRO A 292 -20.67 8.05 24.58
C PRO A 292 -20.44 7.93 26.10
N PRO A 293 -21.36 8.44 26.94
CA PRO A 293 -21.27 8.26 28.38
C PRO A 293 -21.43 6.79 28.79
N GLY A 294 -20.76 6.38 29.86
CA GLY A 294 -20.91 5.05 30.45
C GLY A 294 -20.14 3.91 29.76
N MET A 295 -19.21 4.22 28.87
CA MET A 295 -18.33 3.22 28.26
C MET A 295 -17.25 2.75 29.26
N PRO A 296 -16.85 1.46 29.24
CA PRO A 296 -15.76 0.96 30.06
C PRO A 296 -14.44 1.69 29.80
N ALA A 297 -13.53 1.73 30.78
CA ALA A 297 -12.30 2.52 30.71
C ALA A 297 -11.37 2.17 29.53
N HIS A 298 -11.39 0.92 29.04
CA HIS A 298 -10.61 0.49 27.89
C HIS A 298 -11.20 0.92 26.55
N TYR A 299 -12.43 1.46 26.51
CA TYR A 299 -13.00 2.04 25.29
C TYR A 299 -12.52 3.46 25.08
N ARG A 300 -11.85 3.71 23.96
CA ARG A 300 -11.37 5.05 23.59
C ARG A 300 -12.48 5.92 23.01
N GLY A 301 -13.44 5.30 22.31
CA GLY A 301 -14.58 6.00 21.70
C GLY A 301 -15.13 5.25 20.48
N ILE A 302 -15.83 5.98 19.61
CA ILE A 302 -16.38 5.48 18.35
C ILE A 302 -15.84 6.35 17.21
N ALA A 303 -15.25 5.70 16.22
CA ALA A 303 -14.84 6.32 14.96
C ALA A 303 -15.94 6.14 13.91
N ASN A 304 -16.17 7.15 13.08
CA ASN A 304 -16.95 7.00 11.86
C ASN A 304 -16.00 6.71 10.70
N LEU A 305 -16.05 5.48 10.17
CA LEU A 305 -15.24 5.05 9.03
C LEU A 305 -16.14 4.79 7.83
N ARG A 306 -16.18 5.76 6.90
CA ARG A 306 -16.96 5.70 5.66
C ARG A 306 -18.45 5.43 5.91
N GLY A 307 -19.01 6.05 6.95
CA GLY A 307 -20.41 5.89 7.36
C GLY A 307 -20.68 4.67 8.25
N GLU A 308 -19.67 3.82 8.51
CA GLU A 308 -19.79 2.73 9.48
C GLU A 308 -19.20 3.15 10.82
N MET A 309 -19.98 2.98 11.89
CA MET A 309 -19.53 3.22 13.26
C MET A 309 -18.62 2.08 13.71
N VAL A 310 -17.43 2.42 14.19
CA VAL A 310 -16.41 1.48 14.65
C VAL A 310 -16.02 1.81 16.09
N MET A 311 -16.23 0.85 16.99
CA MET A 311 -15.81 1.02 18.39
C MET A 311 -14.29 0.92 18.48
N VAL A 312 -13.62 1.93 19.02
CA VAL A 312 -12.17 1.93 19.19
C VAL A 312 -11.82 1.54 20.62
N VAL A 313 -11.06 0.48 20.77
CA VAL A 313 -10.62 -0.10 22.05
C VAL A 313 -9.12 0.16 22.23
N ASP A 314 -8.76 0.75 23.36
CA ASP A 314 -7.37 0.91 23.79
C ASP A 314 -6.82 -0.44 24.23
N SER A 315 -5.95 -1.02 23.40
CA SER A 315 -5.44 -2.37 23.63
C SER A 315 -4.56 -2.46 24.88
N ARG A 316 -3.82 -1.40 25.24
CA ARG A 316 -3.04 -1.38 26.47
C ARG A 316 -3.95 -1.50 27.67
N LEU A 317 -5.00 -0.68 27.75
CA LEU A 317 -5.97 -0.75 28.85
C LEU A 317 -6.73 -2.08 28.86
N MET A 318 -7.11 -2.60 27.69
CA MET A 318 -7.78 -3.90 27.56
C MET A 318 -6.89 -5.05 28.07
N TYR A 319 -5.57 -4.98 27.86
CA TYR A 319 -4.60 -5.97 28.38
C TYR A 319 -3.95 -5.55 29.71
N GLN A 320 -4.56 -4.62 30.45
CA GLN A 320 -4.10 -4.15 31.77
C GLN A 320 -2.63 -3.67 31.77
N LYS A 321 -2.20 -3.06 30.67
CA LYS A 321 -0.89 -2.41 30.51
C LYS A 321 -0.98 -0.93 30.83
N ALA A 322 0.17 -0.34 31.16
CA ALA A 322 0.28 1.10 31.37
C ALA A 322 -0.09 1.83 30.07
N LYS A 323 -0.91 2.88 30.18
CA LYS A 323 -1.27 3.74 29.05
C LYS A 323 -0.02 4.41 28.48
N GLN A 324 0.06 4.55 27.17
CA GLN A 324 1.16 5.25 26.52
C GLN A 324 1.00 6.77 26.67
N GLU A 325 2.04 7.46 27.13
CA GLU A 325 2.01 8.92 27.32
C GLU A 325 1.99 9.68 25.98
N ASN A 326 2.60 9.12 24.95
CA ASN A 326 2.70 9.74 23.62
C ASN A 326 2.27 8.75 22.54
N GLU A 327 1.19 9.04 21.82
CA GLU A 327 0.60 8.18 20.79
C GLU A 327 1.25 8.36 19.39
N ILE A 328 2.47 8.92 19.29
CA ILE A 328 3.23 8.96 18.02
C ILE A 328 3.42 7.53 17.49
N GLY A 329 3.00 7.31 16.24
CA GLY A 329 3.09 6.01 15.57
C GLY A 329 1.93 5.05 15.86
N ALA A 330 1.00 5.43 16.76
CA ALA A 330 -0.16 4.62 17.09
C ALA A 330 -1.06 4.43 15.86
N LYS A 331 -1.59 3.23 15.73
CA LYS A 331 -2.48 2.82 14.64
C LYS A 331 -3.71 2.15 15.21
N ILE A 332 -4.81 2.17 14.46
CA ILE A 332 -6.00 1.39 14.77
C ILE A 332 -6.11 0.27 13.74
N LEU A 333 -6.08 -0.98 14.20
CA LEU A 333 -6.39 -2.16 13.40
C LEU A 333 -7.91 -2.35 13.38
N ILE A 334 -8.54 -2.26 12.22
CA ILE A 334 -9.99 -2.36 12.05
C ILE A 334 -10.38 -3.78 11.72
N PHE A 335 -11.37 -4.31 12.44
CA PHE A 335 -11.88 -5.67 12.32
C PHE A 335 -13.39 -5.65 12.11
N LYS A 336 -13.88 -6.51 11.20
CA LYS A 336 -15.31 -6.80 11.05
C LYS A 336 -15.48 -8.31 11.15
N ILE A 337 -15.75 -8.78 12.36
CA ILE A 337 -15.84 -10.20 12.71
C ILE A 337 -17.28 -10.48 13.12
N ASP A 338 -17.95 -11.36 12.38
CA ASP A 338 -19.39 -11.59 12.50
C ASP A 338 -20.14 -10.24 12.41
N ASP A 339 -20.96 -9.90 13.42
CA ASP A 339 -21.69 -8.63 13.50
C ASP A 339 -20.94 -7.53 14.27
N VAL A 340 -19.70 -7.79 14.70
CA VAL A 340 -18.90 -6.86 15.51
C VAL A 340 -17.95 -6.06 14.63
N HIS A 341 -18.10 -4.75 14.65
CA HIS A 341 -17.21 -3.81 13.95
C HIS A 341 -16.43 -2.98 14.96
N PHE A 342 -15.15 -3.29 15.13
CA PHE A 342 -14.32 -2.68 16.15
C PHE A 342 -12.91 -2.39 15.63
N GLY A 343 -12.22 -1.48 16.31
CA GLY A 343 -10.86 -1.08 16.06
C GLY A 343 -10.02 -1.30 17.32
N LEU A 344 -8.84 -1.88 17.15
CA LEU A 344 -7.88 -2.06 18.22
C LEU A 344 -6.78 -1.00 18.08
N LEU A 345 -6.71 -0.06 19.03
CA LEU A 345 -5.65 0.94 19.09
C LEU A 345 -4.37 0.29 19.62
N VAL A 346 -3.33 0.26 18.80
CA VAL A 346 -2.02 -0.35 19.07
C VAL A 346 -0.91 0.69 19.01
N ASP A 347 0.21 0.45 19.69
CA ASP A 347 1.29 1.43 19.80
C ASP A 347 1.97 1.72 18.46
N SER A 348 2.16 0.68 17.65
CA SER A 348 2.65 0.79 16.28
C SER A 348 2.51 -0.52 15.52
N VAL A 349 2.38 -0.44 14.21
CA VAL A 349 2.47 -1.59 13.29
C VAL A 349 3.93 -1.81 12.93
N GLN A 350 4.40 -3.04 13.04
CA GLN A 350 5.82 -3.39 12.92
C GLN A 350 6.16 -3.95 11.54
N SER A 351 5.61 -5.11 11.18
CA SER A 351 5.98 -5.86 9.98
C SER A 351 4.87 -6.81 9.53
N ILE A 352 5.05 -7.41 8.36
CA ILE A 352 4.18 -8.48 7.88
C ILE A 352 5.04 -9.71 7.67
N ILE A 353 4.69 -10.76 8.40
CA ILE A 353 5.47 -12.00 8.46
C ILE A 353 4.61 -13.17 8.02
N SER A 354 5.24 -14.14 7.36
CA SER A 354 4.58 -15.37 6.93
C SER A 354 5.29 -16.57 7.52
N PHE A 355 4.58 -17.38 8.29
CA PHE A 355 5.12 -18.59 8.90
C PHE A 355 4.18 -19.78 8.72
N SER A 356 4.78 -20.97 8.79
CA SER A 356 4.11 -22.26 8.73
C SER A 356 3.76 -22.74 10.14
N ASP A 357 2.85 -23.72 10.23
CA ASP A 357 2.47 -24.30 11.53
C ASP A 357 3.66 -24.95 12.27
N SER A 358 4.73 -25.33 11.57
CA SER A 358 5.97 -25.88 12.16
C SER A 358 6.85 -24.85 12.87
N GLU A 359 6.66 -23.56 12.62
CA GLU A 359 7.41 -22.47 13.26
C GLU A 359 6.73 -22.00 14.56
N LYS A 360 5.56 -22.55 14.88
CA LYS A 360 4.79 -22.22 16.08
C LYS A 360 5.39 -22.85 17.33
N VAL A 361 5.38 -22.09 18.42
CA VAL A 361 5.80 -22.52 19.74
C VAL A 361 4.57 -22.60 20.64
N LYS A 362 4.35 -23.75 21.29
CA LYS A 362 3.34 -23.86 22.33
C LYS A 362 3.78 -23.04 23.54
N LEU A 363 2.99 -22.06 23.94
CA LEU A 363 3.22 -21.38 25.21
C LEU A 363 2.86 -22.31 26.38
N PRO A 364 3.53 -22.15 27.54
CA PRO A 364 3.12 -22.82 28.78
C PRO A 364 1.66 -22.49 29.13
N GLU A 365 0.93 -23.46 29.71
CA GLU A 365 -0.50 -23.29 30.02
C GLU A 365 -0.81 -22.08 30.91
N LEU A 366 0.14 -21.71 31.78
CA LEU A 366 0.04 -20.56 32.67
C LEU A 366 -0.07 -19.22 31.92
N MET A 367 0.41 -19.13 30.68
CA MET A 367 0.29 -17.92 29.86
C MET A 367 -1.10 -17.75 29.22
N TYR A 368 -1.97 -18.75 29.33
CA TYR A 368 -3.37 -18.69 28.88
C TYR A 368 -4.38 -18.57 30.05
N ARG A 369 -3.90 -18.35 31.28
CA ARG A 369 -4.77 -18.18 32.47
C ARG A 369 -4.57 -16.77 33.05
N ASP A 370 -5.66 -16.03 33.17
CA ASP A 370 -5.67 -14.85 34.03
C ASP A 370 -5.55 -15.29 35.51
N LYS A 371 -5.21 -14.37 36.41
CA LYS A 371 -5.15 -14.55 37.87
C LYS A 371 -6.43 -15.18 38.45
N ALA A 372 -7.56 -15.08 37.75
CA ALA A 372 -8.85 -15.66 38.11
C ALA A 372 -9.06 -17.12 37.63
N GLY A 373 -8.13 -17.71 36.88
CA GLY A 373 -8.19 -19.12 36.45
C GLY A 373 -9.13 -19.43 35.28
N GLU A 374 -9.83 -18.44 34.71
CA GLU A 374 -10.62 -18.56 33.49
C GLU A 374 -9.77 -18.53 32.22
N SER A 375 -10.14 -19.35 31.24
CA SER A 375 -9.49 -19.46 29.92
C SER A 375 -9.98 -18.34 28.98
N ASN A 376 -9.76 -17.08 29.38
CA ASN A 376 -10.25 -15.91 28.64
C ASN A 376 -9.10 -15.09 28.03
N THR A 377 -8.11 -15.76 27.45
CA THR A 377 -7.01 -15.08 26.75
C THR A 377 -7.27 -15.01 25.25
N ASP A 378 -7.15 -13.81 24.69
CA ASP A 378 -7.15 -13.57 23.25
C ASP A 378 -5.95 -14.24 22.55
N ILE A 379 -4.90 -14.54 23.32
CA ILE A 379 -3.69 -15.23 22.86
C ILE A 379 -3.98 -16.71 22.62
N VAL A 380 -3.62 -17.20 21.44
CA VAL A 380 -3.75 -18.61 21.05
C VAL A 380 -2.42 -19.35 21.02
N GLU A 381 -1.34 -18.68 20.60
CA GLU A 381 -0.05 -19.30 20.31
C GLU A 381 1.06 -18.24 20.41
N ALA A 382 2.32 -18.67 20.39
CA ALA A 382 3.44 -17.78 20.10
C ALA A 382 4.23 -18.28 18.89
N VAL A 383 4.83 -17.35 18.17
CA VAL A 383 5.76 -17.66 17.09
C VAL A 383 7.11 -17.05 17.40
N GLN A 384 8.16 -17.86 17.26
CA GLN A 384 9.52 -17.33 17.18
C GLN A 384 9.84 -17.08 15.72
N TYR A 385 10.27 -15.86 15.41
CA TYR A 385 10.73 -15.51 14.09
C TYR A 385 12.08 -14.80 14.18
N GLN A 386 12.94 -15.02 13.19
CA GLN A 386 14.21 -14.33 13.13
C GLN A 386 13.98 -12.86 12.77
N SER A 387 14.36 -11.98 13.68
CA SER A 387 14.52 -10.56 13.37
C SER A 387 15.89 -10.36 12.73
N GLN A 388 16.04 -9.24 12.02
CA GLN A 388 17.22 -8.93 11.23
C GLN A 388 18.52 -8.71 12.01
N SER A 389 18.45 -8.54 13.32
CA SER A 389 19.60 -8.48 14.21
C SER A 389 20.16 -9.86 14.57
N ASP A 390 19.68 -10.91 13.89
CA ASP A 390 19.93 -12.32 14.21
C ASP A 390 19.47 -12.72 15.63
N THR A 391 18.67 -11.85 16.26
CA THR A 391 18.01 -12.14 17.53
C THR A 391 16.63 -12.72 17.25
N LYS A 392 16.36 -13.89 17.82
CA LYS A 392 15.02 -14.49 17.79
C LYS A 392 14.06 -13.55 18.51
N LYS A 393 13.08 -13.02 17.77
CA LYS A 393 11.94 -12.31 18.35
C LYS A 393 10.79 -13.29 18.59
N MET A 394 9.93 -12.94 19.52
CA MET A 394 8.73 -13.70 19.84
C MET A 394 7.53 -12.78 19.68
N ALA A 395 6.55 -13.22 18.91
CA ALA A 395 5.25 -12.55 18.81
C ALA A 395 4.15 -13.43 19.39
N LEU A 396 3.27 -12.85 20.18
CA LEU A 396 2.07 -13.51 20.70
C LEU A 396 0.94 -13.40 19.67
N ILE A 397 0.41 -14.54 19.23
CA ILE A 397 -0.64 -14.58 18.22
C ILE A 397 -1.98 -14.38 18.92
N LEU A 398 -2.70 -13.34 18.53
CA LEU A 398 -4.06 -13.05 18.96
C LEU A 398 -5.09 -13.63 17.98
N ASP A 399 -6.22 -14.05 18.52
CA ASP A 399 -7.39 -14.50 17.76
C ASP A 399 -8.45 -13.40 17.69
N ALA A 400 -8.76 -12.95 16.47
CA ALA A 400 -9.70 -11.84 16.24
C ALA A 400 -11.11 -12.14 16.76
N LYS A 401 -11.55 -13.41 16.74
CA LYS A 401 -12.89 -13.82 17.21
C LYS A 401 -12.98 -13.78 18.74
N ARG A 402 -11.91 -14.15 19.45
CA ARG A 402 -11.83 -14.00 20.91
C ARG A 402 -11.86 -12.54 21.32
N ILE A 403 -11.08 -11.69 20.63
CA ILE A 403 -11.11 -10.24 20.86
C ILE A 403 -12.52 -9.71 20.62
N ALA A 404 -13.17 -10.07 19.51
CA ALA A 404 -14.54 -9.61 19.20
C ALA A 404 -15.55 -9.94 20.31
N LYS A 405 -15.47 -11.16 20.89
CA LYS A 405 -16.30 -11.55 22.03
C LYS A 405 -16.00 -10.70 23.26
N ARG A 406 -14.72 -10.53 23.60
CA ARG A 406 -14.29 -9.76 24.76
C ARG A 406 -14.65 -8.28 24.66
N VAL A 407 -14.63 -7.71 23.46
CA VAL A 407 -15.12 -6.35 23.21
C VAL A 407 -16.60 -6.25 23.57
N LEU A 408 -17.45 -7.21 23.17
CA LEU A 408 -18.88 -7.20 23.53
C LEU A 408 -19.16 -7.38 25.04
N ASP A 409 -18.27 -8.06 25.76
CA ASP A 409 -18.44 -8.32 27.19
C ASP A 409 -18.20 -7.07 28.05
N LYS A 410 -19.30 -6.42 28.46
CA LYS A 410 -19.30 -5.21 29.30
C LYS A 410 -18.65 -5.37 30.68
N THR A 411 -18.34 -6.60 31.09
CA THR A 411 -17.73 -6.95 32.39
C THR A 411 -16.23 -7.22 32.28
N ALA A 412 -15.64 -7.23 31.08
CA ALA A 412 -14.22 -7.52 30.88
C ALA A 412 -13.37 -6.25 31.10
N ALA A 413 -13.23 -5.82 32.36
CA ALA A 413 -12.22 -4.85 32.79
C ALA A 413 -11.58 -5.32 34.10
#